data_AF-A0A1N7BTF1-F1
#
_entry.id   AF-A0A1N7BTF1-F1
#
_cell.length_a   1.000
_cell.length_b   1.000
_cell.length_c   1.000
_cell.angle_alpha   90.00
_cell.angle_beta   90.00
_cell.angle_gamma   90.00
#
_symmetry.space_group_name_H-M   'P 1'
#
loop_
_entity.id
_entity.type
_entity.pdbx_description
1 polymer ?
#
loop_
_entity_poly.entity_id
_entity_poly.type
_entity_poly.pdbx_seq_one_letter_code
_entity_poly.pdbx_strand_id
1 'polypeptide(L)' 'MKTTTDRFDDLAACVRELQSYEVPEIVAVPIVQGTPDYLEWIRRETAPEYGE' A
#
# COMPACT_ATOMS: atom_id res chain seq x y z
N MET A 1 6.17 2.36 0.59
CA MET A 1 4.85 2.96 0.28
C MET A 1 3.95 2.79 1.48
N LYS A 2 2.98 3.69 1.73
CA LYS A 2 1.94 3.48 2.76
C LYS A 2 0.70 2.98 2.05
N THR A 3 0.12 1.89 2.54
CA THR A 3 -1.09 1.27 2.01
C THR A 3 -1.73 0.43 3.11
N THR A 4 -2.93 -0.08 2.85
CA THR A 4 -3.60 -1.06 3.71
C THR A 4 -3.22 -2.50 3.34
N THR A 5 -3.39 -3.43 4.26
CA THR A 5 -2.96 -4.83 4.09
C THR A 5 -3.67 -5.53 2.92
N ASP A 6 -4.95 -5.24 2.73
CA ASP A 6 -5.79 -5.73 1.63
C ASP A 6 -5.33 -5.25 0.25
N ARG A 7 -4.54 -4.17 0.18
CA ARG A 7 -4.02 -3.59 -1.07
C ARG A 7 -2.57 -3.99 -1.36
N PHE A 8 -1.96 -4.81 -0.51
CA PHE A 8 -0.56 -5.20 -0.68
C PHE A 8 -0.32 -5.98 -1.98
N ASP A 9 -1.17 -6.95 -2.30
CA ASP A 9 -0.99 -7.80 -3.48
C ASP A 9 -1.13 -7.00 -4.78
N ASP A 10 -2.15 -6.15 -4.86
CA ASP A 10 -2.35 -5.25 -6.01
C ASP A 10 -1.16 -4.30 -6.19
N LEU A 11 -0.66 -3.73 -5.09
CA LEU A 11 0.52 -2.87 -5.13
C LEU A 11 1.77 -3.66 -5.57
N ALA A 12 1.97 -4.86 -5.05
CA ALA A 12 3.13 -5.68 -5.37
C ALA A 12 3.11 -6.13 -6.84
N ALA A 13 1.93 -6.34 -7.43
CA ALA A 13 1.76 -6.58 -8.86
C ALA A 13 2.12 -5.32 -9.67
N CYS A 14 1.57 -4.16 -9.30
CA CYS A 14 1.89 -2.89 -9.95
C CYS A 14 3.39 -2.57 -9.93
N VAL A 15 4.05 -2.78 -8.79
CA VAL A 15 5.50 -2.58 -8.68
C VAL A 15 6.26 -3.54 -9.61
N ARG A 16 5.87 -4.83 -9.68
CA ARG A 16 6.49 -5.81 -10.58
C ARG A 16 6.39 -5.42 -12.05
N GLU A 17 5.26 -4.86 -12.47
CA GLU A 17 5.04 -4.45 -13.85
C GLU A 17 5.88 -3.22 -14.22
N LEU A 18 6.10 -2.30 -13.28
CA LEU A 18 6.78 -1.04 -13.54
C LEU A 18 8.31 -1.10 -13.36
N GLN A 19 8.81 -2.09 -12.64
CA GLN A 19 10.23 -2.19 -12.30
C GLN A 19 10.97 -3.19 -13.20
N SER A 20 12.28 -2.96 -13.42
CA SER A 20 13.08 -3.66 -14.43
C SER A 20 13.91 -4.84 -13.91
N TYR A 21 13.93 -5.09 -12.60
CA TYR A 21 14.63 -6.20 -11.99
C TYR A 21 13.81 -7.49 -12.07
N GLU A 22 14.47 -8.62 -12.27
CA GLU A 22 13.81 -9.93 -12.33
C GLU A 22 13.15 -10.31 -10.99
N VAL A 23 13.77 -9.91 -9.87
CA VAL A 23 13.28 -10.19 -8.51
C VAL A 23 13.25 -8.89 -7.69
N PRO A 24 12.12 -8.16 -7.69
CA PRO A 24 11.89 -7.05 -6.77
C PRO A 24 11.99 -7.46 -5.30
N GLU A 25 12.59 -6.62 -4.47
CA GLU A 25 12.30 -6.66 -3.04
C GLU A 25 10.98 -5.92 -2.76
N ILE A 26 9.94 -6.66 -2.37
CA ILE A 26 8.64 -6.11 -1.96
C ILE A 26 8.25 -6.78 -0.65
N VAL A 27 8.41 -6.06 0.46
CA VAL A 27 8.12 -6.53 1.80
C VAL A 27 7.17 -5.57 2.52
N ALA A 28 6.29 -6.11 3.36
CA ALA A 28 5.41 -5.32 4.22
C ALA A 28 5.96 -5.28 5.65
N VAL A 29 5.99 -4.09 6.25
CA VAL A 29 6.31 -3.91 7.67
C VAL A 29 5.05 -3.38 8.37
N PRO A 30 4.54 -4.05 9.42
CA PRO A 30 3.29 -3.66 10.05
C PRO A 30 3.44 -2.36 10.84
N ILE A 31 2.53 -1.42 10.60
CA ILE A 31 2.34 -0.25 11.46
C ILE A 31 1.40 -0.67 12.60
N VAL A 32 1.96 -0.89 13.79
CA VAL A 32 1.19 -1.37 14.96
C VAL A 32 0.51 -0.23 15.73
N GLN A 33 1.01 0.99 15.61
CA GLN A 33 0.47 2.19 16.28
C GLN A 33 0.71 3.43 15.42
N GLY A 34 -0.17 4.42 15.54
CA GLY A 34 -0.13 5.70 14.84
C GLY A 34 -1.24 6.61 15.36
N THR A 35 -1.25 7.88 14.96
CA THR A 35 -2.34 8.78 15.35
C THR A 35 -3.63 8.36 14.61
N PRO A 36 -4.80 8.34 15.28
CA PRO A 36 -6.03 7.82 14.68
C PRO A 36 -6.43 8.51 13.38
N ASP A 37 -6.26 9.83 13.32
CA ASP A 37 -6.53 10.69 12.16
C ASP A 37 -5.64 10.35 10.95
N TYR A 38 -4.35 10.08 11.17
CA TYR A 38 -3.43 9.73 10.09
C TYR A 38 -3.68 8.33 9.55
N LEU A 39 -3.94 7.36 10.43
CA LEU A 39 -4.27 6.00 10.01
C LEU A 39 -5.59 5.96 9.23
N GLU A 40 -6.57 6.78 9.64
CA GLU A 40 -7.83 6.92 8.90
C GLU A 40 -7.63 7.58 7.54
N TRP A 41 -6.80 8.62 7.47
CA TRP A 41 -6.41 9.23 6.20
C TRP A 41 -5.80 8.19 5.25
N ILE A 42 -4.85 7.35 5.71
CA ILE A 42 -4.28 6.29 4.86
C ILE A 42 -5.38 5.37 4.33
N ARG A 43 -6.28 4.87 5.19
CA ARG A 43 -7.37 3.98 4.77
C ARG A 43 -8.25 4.62 3.71
N ARG A 44 -8.61 5.89 3.92
CA ARG A 44 -9.46 6.64 3.01
C ARG A 44 -8.81 6.83 1.65
N GLU A 45 -7.56 7.30 1.61
CA GLU A 45 -6.85 7.57 0.35
C GLU A 45 -6.51 6.30 -0.45
N THR A 46 -6.52 5.12 0.19
CA THR A 46 -6.23 3.84 -0.49
C THR A 46 -7.47 2.95 -0.67
N ALA A 47 -8.65 3.44 -0.34
CA ALA A 47 -9.90 2.72 -0.56
C ALA A 47 -10.16 2.53 -2.07
N PRO A 48 -10.79 1.41 -2.50
CA PRO A 48 -11.01 1.09 -3.91
C PRO A 48 -11.79 2.15 -4.70
N GLU A 49 -12.55 2.99 -3.98
CA GLU A 49 -13.52 3.94 -4.49
C GLU A 49 -13.14 5.40 -4.19
N TYR A 50 -11.96 5.66 -3.62
CA TYR A 50 -11.50 7.01 -3.38
C TYR A 50 -10.83 7.58 -4.63
N GLY A 51 -11.65 8.18 -5.49
CA GLY A 51 -11.23 8.83 -6.72
C GLY A 51 -12.40 9.45 -7.47
N GLU A 52 -12.75 10.68 -7.11
CA GLU A 52 -13.23 11.70 -8.06
C GLU A 52 -12.08 12.69 -8.32
#